data_AF-A0A6C2YGQ5-F1
#
_entry.id   AF-A0A6C2YGQ5-F1
#
_cell.length_a   1.000
_cell.length_b   1.000
_cell.length_c   1.000
_cell.angle_alpha   90.00
_cell.angle_beta   90.00
_cell.angle_gamma   90.00
#
_symmetry.space_group_name_H-M   'P 1'
#
loop_
_entity.id
_entity.type
_entity.pdbx_description
1 polymer ?
#
loop_
_entity_poly.entity_id
_entity_poly.type
_entity_poly.pdbx_seq_one_letter_code
_entity_poly.pdbx_strand_id
1 'polypeptide(L)'
;MLRESSEWVPVSGTLIADSSFPTRGPTLTEPTGDGVVTLTRITGEVRSQVVIVPYAYGDENGTFHLRILGWRRLQMGSGSAMWIPTTLAKLTATLGTTSGLAGAIIDADTRFADTLTLTVGSGTIRTEVVSPADDTIGHVTLDTKGVAKLELQFARDVDVTSMNALIAAI
;
A
#
# COMPACT_ATOMS: atom_id res chain seq x y z
N MET A 1 15.62 -9.68 -8.63
CA MET A 1 15.06 -10.95 -9.16
C MET A 1 14.01 -11.41 -8.16
N LEU A 2 12.73 -11.10 -8.37
CA LEU A 2 11.64 -11.56 -7.47
C LEU A 2 11.12 -12.90 -7.99
N ARG A 3 11.24 -13.94 -7.15
CA ARG A 3 10.72 -15.30 -7.35
C ARG A 3 9.19 -15.27 -7.28
N GLU A 4 8.58 -16.42 -7.51
CA GLU A 4 7.19 -16.65 -7.90
C GLU A 4 6.13 -15.85 -7.09
N SER A 5 5.48 -14.87 -7.73
CA SER A 5 4.03 -14.85 -7.99
C SER A 5 2.99 -14.97 -6.84
N SER A 6 3.34 -15.16 -5.59
CA SER A 6 2.38 -15.12 -4.46
C SER A 6 3.07 -14.80 -3.12
N GLU A 7 4.37 -14.54 -3.15
CA GLU A 7 5.15 -14.18 -1.99
C GLU A 7 4.82 -12.76 -1.53
N TRP A 8 4.72 -12.60 -0.21
CA TRP A 8 4.59 -11.30 0.43
C TRP A 8 5.89 -10.51 0.31
N VAL A 9 5.79 -9.27 -0.15
CA VAL A 9 6.91 -8.34 -0.23
C VAL A 9 6.67 -7.19 0.75
N PRO A 10 7.60 -6.89 1.66
CA PRO A 10 7.50 -5.70 2.50
C PRO A 10 7.72 -4.46 1.63
N VAL A 11 6.84 -3.48 1.82
CA VAL A 11 6.90 -2.18 1.17
C VAL A 11 6.99 -1.13 2.26
N SER A 12 8.11 -0.41 2.26
CA SER A 12 8.31 0.71 3.16
C SER A 12 7.64 1.96 2.63
N GLY A 13 6.93 2.67 3.51
CA GLY A 13 6.33 3.95 3.20
C GLY A 13 7.30 5.11 3.29
N THR A 14 7.14 6.12 2.44
CA THR A 14 7.70 7.44 2.76
C THR A 14 6.91 8.02 3.94
N LEU A 15 7.60 8.31 5.04
CA LEU A 15 7.03 9.00 6.21
C LEU A 15 6.56 10.40 5.82
N ILE A 16 5.26 10.67 6.00
CA ILE A 16 4.70 12.01 5.92
C ILE A 16 4.25 12.40 7.33
N ALA A 17 4.78 13.52 7.84
CA ALA A 17 4.71 13.88 9.25
C ALA A 17 3.34 14.36 9.76
N ASP A 18 2.33 14.45 8.88
CA ASP A 18 0.99 14.92 9.20
C ASP A 18 -0.06 13.96 8.63
N SER A 19 -1.28 13.94 9.18
CA SER A 19 -2.45 13.17 8.69
C SER A 19 -2.95 13.62 7.30
N SER A 20 -2.08 14.23 6.51
CA SER A 20 -2.34 14.71 5.16
C SER A 20 -1.38 14.06 4.18
N PHE A 21 -1.90 13.65 3.02
CA PHE A 21 -1.08 13.07 1.96
C PHE A 21 -0.72 14.15 0.93
N PRO A 22 0.55 14.30 0.52
CA PRO A 22 0.97 15.29 -0.46
C PRO A 22 0.28 15.03 -1.80
N THR A 23 -0.27 16.04 -2.45
CA THR A 23 -0.92 15.86 -3.75
C THR A 23 0.06 15.32 -4.79
N ARG A 24 -0.33 14.28 -5.52
CA ARG A 24 0.40 13.77 -6.69
C ARG A 24 -0.29 14.26 -7.96
N GLY A 25 0.45 14.93 -8.82
CA GLY A 25 0.00 15.35 -10.15
C GLY A 25 0.59 14.48 -11.26
N PRO A 26 0.10 14.63 -12.52
CA PRO A 26 0.75 14.02 -13.67
C PRO A 26 2.22 14.42 -13.80
N THR A 27 3.07 13.50 -14.26
CA THR A 27 4.52 13.74 -14.39
C THR A 27 5.09 13.02 -15.62
N LEU A 28 6.19 13.55 -16.18
CA LEU A 28 6.97 12.89 -17.23
C LEU A 28 8.03 11.94 -16.67
N THR A 29 8.37 12.10 -15.38
CA THR A 29 9.34 11.23 -14.70
C THR A 29 8.64 10.00 -14.17
N GLU A 30 9.20 8.83 -14.42
CA GLU A 30 8.67 7.58 -13.91
C GLU A 30 8.65 7.55 -12.38
N PRO A 31 7.51 7.21 -11.74
CA PRO A 31 7.42 7.03 -10.30
C PRO A 31 8.39 5.94 -9.83
N THR A 32 9.22 6.30 -8.85
CA THR A 32 10.23 5.45 -8.19
C THR A 32 10.37 5.88 -6.74
N GLY A 33 11.12 5.12 -5.95
CA GLY A 33 11.35 5.38 -4.52
C GLY A 33 10.48 4.53 -3.60
N ASP A 34 10.51 4.89 -2.31
CA ASP A 34 9.77 4.17 -1.26
C ASP A 34 8.27 4.17 -1.54
N GLY A 35 7.60 3.09 -1.17
CA GLY A 35 6.18 2.89 -1.42
C GLY A 35 5.82 2.51 -2.85
N VAL A 36 6.73 2.67 -3.83
CA VAL A 36 6.43 2.42 -5.24
C VAL A 36 6.71 0.96 -5.63
N VAL A 37 5.67 0.24 -6.03
CA VAL A 37 5.72 -1.16 -6.45
C VAL A 37 5.39 -1.27 -7.94
N THR A 38 6.23 -1.96 -8.70
CA THR A 38 5.97 -2.21 -10.13
C THR A 38 5.10 -3.45 -10.29
N LEU A 39 3.93 -3.31 -10.93
CA LEU A 39 2.98 -4.40 -11.15
C LEU A 39 3.18 -5.13 -12.49
N THR A 40 3.92 -4.52 -13.41
CA THR A 40 4.19 -5.09 -14.74
C THR A 40 5.46 -5.93 -14.70
N ARG A 41 5.37 -7.22 -15.09
CA ARG A 41 6.52 -7.88 -15.72
C ARG A 41 6.55 -7.46 -17.19
N ILE A 42 7.76 -7.36 -17.75
CA ILE A 42 8.10 -7.00 -19.13
C ILE A 42 7.43 -7.94 -20.18
N THR A 43 6.69 -8.97 -19.75
CA THR A 43 6.04 -10.00 -20.57
C THR A 43 4.51 -9.91 -20.67
N GLY A 44 3.87 -8.81 -20.24
CA GLY A 44 2.53 -8.45 -20.75
C GLY A 44 1.30 -8.83 -19.91
N GLU A 45 1.45 -9.41 -18.72
CA GLU A 45 0.33 -9.58 -17.78
C GLU A 45 0.45 -8.59 -16.61
N VAL A 46 -0.53 -7.71 -16.48
CA VAL A 46 -0.71 -6.87 -15.28
C VAL A 46 -1.63 -7.64 -14.35
N ARG A 47 -1.16 -7.95 -13.15
CA ARG A 47 -2.00 -8.59 -12.14
C ARG A 47 -3.14 -7.66 -11.77
N SER A 48 -4.35 -8.19 -11.87
CA SER A 48 -5.57 -7.42 -11.69
C SER A 48 -5.85 -7.14 -10.22
N GLN A 49 -5.24 -7.85 -9.28
CA GLN A 49 -5.50 -7.69 -7.86
C GLN A 49 -4.24 -7.74 -7.00
N VAL A 50 -4.28 -7.02 -5.88
CA VAL A 50 -3.26 -7.06 -4.83
C VAL A 50 -3.93 -7.20 -3.47
N VAL A 51 -3.28 -7.91 -2.57
CA VAL A 51 -3.60 -7.94 -1.14
C VAL A 51 -2.56 -7.12 -0.41
N ILE A 52 -3.02 -6.26 0.50
CA ILE A 52 -2.19 -5.37 1.29
C ILE A 52 -2.49 -5.58 2.78
N VAL A 53 -1.45 -5.81 3.58
CA VAL A 53 -1.51 -5.98 5.03
C VAL A 53 -0.72 -4.84 5.69
N PRO A 54 -1.38 -3.84 6.29
CA PRO A 54 -0.71 -2.75 6.97
C PRO A 54 -0.09 -3.18 8.31
N TYR A 55 1.10 -2.67 8.63
CA TYR A 55 1.75 -2.87 9.92
C TYR A 55 2.60 -1.65 10.30
N ALA A 56 2.86 -1.46 11.59
CA ALA A 56 3.62 -0.32 12.06
C ALA A 56 4.29 -0.56 13.43
N TYR A 57 5.27 0.28 13.77
CA TYR A 57 5.75 0.44 15.14
C TYR A 57 4.84 1.43 15.88
N GLY A 58 4.31 1.00 17.02
CA GLY A 58 3.42 1.78 17.86
C GLY A 58 2.75 0.89 18.92
N ASP A 59 1.96 1.53 19.77
CA ASP A 59 1.16 0.84 20.77
C ASP A 59 -0.11 0.25 20.14
N GLU A 60 -0.72 -0.69 20.86
CA GLU A 60 -2.07 -1.16 20.56
C GLU A 60 -3.04 0.03 20.47
N ASN A 61 -3.97 -0.02 19.52
CA ASN A 61 -4.90 1.06 19.20
C ASN A 61 -4.25 2.31 18.55
N GLY A 62 -2.94 2.29 18.30
CA GLY A 62 -2.28 3.32 17.49
C GLY A 62 -2.86 3.37 16.08
N THR A 63 -3.12 4.57 15.57
CA THR A 63 -3.73 4.77 14.26
C THR A 63 -2.79 5.39 13.25
N PHE A 64 -2.97 4.99 11.99
CA PHE A 64 -2.33 5.64 10.85
C PHE A 64 -3.22 5.54 9.60
N HIS A 65 -2.86 6.30 8.58
CA HIS A 65 -3.57 6.36 7.32
C HIS A 65 -2.69 5.81 6.20
N LEU A 66 -3.33 5.05 5.31
CA LEU A 66 -2.72 4.50 4.11
C LEU A 66 -3.47 5.03 2.88
N ARG A 67 -2.77 5.66 1.94
CA ARG A 67 -3.29 5.98 0.61
C ARG A 67 -2.61 5.11 -0.43
N ILE A 68 -3.42 4.45 -1.25
CA ILE A 68 -2.97 3.60 -2.35
C ILE A 68 -3.25 4.36 -3.65
N LEU A 69 -2.18 4.70 -4.37
CA LEU A 69 -2.23 5.31 -5.68
C LEU A 69 -1.84 4.28 -6.76
N GLY A 70 -2.53 4.33 -7.89
CA GLY A 70 -2.15 3.63 -9.09
C GLY A 70 -1.60 4.60 -10.12
N TRP A 71 -0.49 4.24 -10.75
CA TRP A 71 0.15 5.03 -11.79
C TRP A 71 -0.12 4.42 -13.16
N ARG A 72 -0.88 5.13 -13.98
CA ARG A 72 -1.11 4.75 -15.39
C ARG A 72 -0.08 5.41 -16.27
N ARG A 73 0.51 4.62 -17.17
CA ARG A 73 1.46 5.09 -18.18
C ARG A 73 0.71 5.46 -19.46
N LEU A 74 0.83 6.70 -19.90
CA LEU A 74 0.39 7.18 -21.21
C LEU A 74 1.62 7.37 -22.10
N GLN A 75 1.76 6.55 -23.13
CA GLN A 75 2.86 6.68 -24.09
C GLN A 75 2.76 8.02 -24.83
N MET A 76 3.88 8.72 -24.95
CA MET A 76 4.02 9.99 -25.65
C MET A 76 5.14 9.86 -26.68
N GLY A 77 4.79 9.70 -27.96
CA GLY A 77 5.77 9.70 -29.06
C GLY A 77 6.95 8.74 -28.84
N SER A 78 8.14 9.13 -29.31
CA SER A 78 9.34 8.30 -29.44
C SER A 78 10.03 7.94 -28.12
N GLY A 79 9.32 7.27 -27.20
CA GLY A 79 9.88 6.67 -25.98
C GLY A 79 9.57 7.41 -24.68
N SER A 80 8.93 8.57 -24.74
CA SER A 80 8.50 9.30 -23.55
C SER A 80 7.16 8.76 -23.05
N ALA A 81 6.89 8.92 -21.75
CA ALA A 81 5.59 8.62 -21.20
C ALA A 81 5.20 9.63 -20.13
N MET A 82 3.92 9.97 -20.10
CA MET A 82 3.32 10.68 -18.97
C MET A 82 2.71 9.66 -18.01
N TRP A 83 2.92 9.89 -16.72
CA TRP A 83 2.40 9.09 -15.64
C TRP A 83 1.29 9.86 -14.94
N ILE A 84 0.10 9.26 -14.92
CA ILE A 84 -1.10 9.87 -14.31
C ILE A 84 -1.42 9.09 -13.04
N PRO A 85 -1.40 9.74 -11.86
CA PRO A 85 -1.79 9.09 -10.61
C PRO A 85 -3.31 8.99 -10.52
N THR A 86 -3.82 7.89 -9.98
CA THR A 86 -5.22 7.69 -9.65
C THR A 86 -5.31 7.16 -8.24
N THR A 87 -6.11 7.79 -7.37
CA THR A 87 -6.35 7.24 -6.03
C THR A 87 -7.23 6.00 -6.16
N LEU A 88 -6.72 4.86 -5.71
CA LEU A 88 -7.46 3.60 -5.74
C LEU A 88 -8.22 3.40 -4.43
N ALA A 89 -7.55 3.63 -3.31
CA ALA A 89 -8.15 3.58 -1.99
C ALA A 89 -7.43 4.50 -0.98
N LYS A 90 -8.14 4.90 0.07
CA LYS A 90 -7.59 5.42 1.32
C LYS A 90 -8.18 4.66 2.49
N LEU A 91 -7.33 4.28 3.43
CA LEU A 91 -7.70 3.53 4.62
C LEU A 91 -7.21 4.27 5.86
N THR A 92 -7.97 4.16 6.94
CA THR A 92 -7.45 4.31 8.30
C THR A 92 -7.21 2.91 8.85
N ALA A 93 -6.04 2.69 9.42
CA ALA A 93 -5.62 1.43 10.02
C ALA A 93 -5.36 1.66 11.51
N THR A 94 -5.90 0.77 12.35
CA THR A 94 -5.64 0.72 13.79
C THR A 94 -4.86 -0.55 14.10
N LEU A 95 -3.81 -0.42 14.90
CA LEU A 95 -2.96 -1.52 15.33
C LEU A 95 -3.68 -2.40 16.36
N GLY A 96 -3.67 -3.71 16.14
CA GLY A 96 -4.12 -4.69 17.12
C GLY A 96 -2.98 -5.20 18.01
N THR A 97 -3.24 -6.26 18.76
CA THR A 97 -2.24 -6.86 19.65
C THR A 97 -1.24 -7.78 18.94
N THR A 98 -1.58 -8.31 17.76
CA THR A 98 -0.72 -9.23 16.99
C THR A 98 0.55 -8.53 16.49
N SER A 99 1.70 -9.03 16.92
CA SER A 99 3.03 -8.53 16.51
C SER A 99 3.76 -9.48 15.56
N GLY A 100 4.87 -8.99 15.00
CA GLY A 100 5.81 -9.82 14.25
C GLY A 100 6.61 -10.78 15.13
N LEU A 101 7.65 -11.38 14.56
CA LEU A 101 8.47 -12.40 15.23
C LEU A 101 9.91 -11.88 15.41
N ALA A 102 10.47 -12.06 16.60
CA ALA A 102 11.85 -11.65 16.89
C ALA A 102 12.82 -12.31 15.90
N GLY A 103 13.65 -11.49 15.24
CA GLY A 103 14.60 -11.95 14.22
C GLY A 103 13.99 -12.20 12.82
N ALA A 104 12.69 -11.96 12.62
CA ALA A 104 12.04 -12.01 11.31
C ALA A 104 12.07 -10.64 10.60
N ILE A 105 11.63 -10.61 9.34
CA ILE A 105 11.53 -9.38 8.52
C ILE A 105 10.56 -8.37 9.14
N ILE A 106 9.48 -8.88 9.73
CA ILE A 106 8.52 -8.13 10.53
C ILE A 106 8.84 -8.52 11.97
N ASP A 107 9.52 -7.63 12.69
CA ASP A 107 10.08 -7.95 14.00
C ASP A 107 9.01 -7.90 15.11
N ALA A 108 9.39 -8.32 16.32
CA ALA A 108 8.48 -8.41 17.46
C ALA A 108 7.97 -7.03 17.96
N ASP A 109 8.61 -5.93 17.56
CA ASP A 109 8.27 -4.57 17.97
C ASP A 109 7.30 -3.90 16.99
N THR A 110 7.03 -4.54 15.85
CA THR A 110 5.98 -4.15 14.91
C THR A 110 4.67 -4.86 15.18
N ARG A 111 3.55 -4.13 15.01
CA ARG A 111 2.18 -4.64 15.14
C ARG A 111 1.47 -4.60 13.81
N PHE A 112 0.62 -5.58 13.56
CA PHE A 112 -0.28 -5.60 12.41
C PHE A 112 -1.54 -4.80 12.71
N ALA A 113 -2.11 -4.19 11.68
CA ALA A 113 -3.44 -3.61 11.79
C ALA A 113 -4.51 -4.70 11.80
N ASP A 114 -5.50 -4.60 12.68
CA ASP A 114 -6.65 -5.52 12.78
C ASP A 114 -7.97 -4.84 12.37
N THR A 115 -8.02 -3.51 12.52
CA THR A 115 -9.15 -2.67 12.17
C THR A 115 -8.78 -1.77 10.99
N LEU A 116 -9.47 -1.95 9.87
CA LEU A 116 -9.27 -1.21 8.63
C LEU A 116 -10.58 -0.54 8.22
N THR A 117 -10.56 0.78 8.12
CA THR A 117 -11.70 1.58 7.66
C THR A 117 -11.39 2.19 6.31
N LEU A 118 -12.17 1.86 5.28
CA LEU A 118 -12.07 2.50 3.97
C LEU A 118 -12.66 3.92 4.05
N THR A 119 -11.80 4.94 3.98
CA THR A 119 -12.21 6.34 4.04
C THR A 119 -12.49 6.94 2.66
N VAL A 120 -11.80 6.42 1.63
CA VAL A 120 -12.09 6.73 0.22
C VAL A 120 -11.92 5.46 -0.58
N GLY A 121 -13.00 4.98 -1.21
CA GLY A 121 -12.95 3.99 -2.27
C GLY A 121 -13.15 4.66 -3.62
N SER A 122 -12.44 4.22 -4.66
CA SER A 122 -12.87 4.53 -6.01
C SER A 122 -14.14 3.73 -6.30
N GLY A 123 -15.27 4.39 -6.54
CA GLY A 123 -16.56 3.73 -6.80
C GLY A 123 -16.57 2.78 -8.00
N THR A 124 -15.50 2.77 -8.80
CA THR A 124 -15.31 1.88 -9.96
C THR A 124 -14.35 0.71 -9.68
N ILE A 125 -13.72 0.67 -8.50
CA ILE A 125 -12.73 -0.32 -8.11
C ILE A 125 -13.32 -1.24 -7.05
N ARG A 126 -13.23 -2.56 -7.30
CA ARG A 126 -13.57 -3.53 -6.27
C ARG A 126 -12.50 -3.48 -5.20
N THR A 127 -12.90 -3.03 -4.02
CA THR A 127 -12.10 -3.02 -2.80
C THR A 127 -12.81 -3.90 -1.80
N GLU A 128 -12.12 -4.91 -1.29
CA GLU A 128 -12.63 -5.81 -0.26
C GLU A 128 -11.76 -5.63 0.97
N VAL A 129 -12.37 -5.22 2.08
CA VAL A 129 -11.67 -4.99 3.34
C VAL A 129 -12.06 -6.09 4.31
N VAL A 130 -11.08 -6.83 4.78
CA VAL A 130 -11.21 -7.78 5.87
C VAL A 130 -10.63 -7.12 7.11
N SER A 131 -11.52 -6.74 8.03
CA SER A 131 -11.21 -5.97 9.24
C SER A 131 -11.86 -6.63 10.45
N PRO A 132 -11.24 -7.70 11.00
CA PRO A 132 -11.83 -8.48 12.08
C PRO A 132 -12.07 -7.70 13.37
N ALA A 133 -11.23 -6.70 13.69
CA ALA A 133 -11.29 -5.90 14.91
C ALA A 133 -11.28 -6.72 16.22
N ASP A 134 -10.63 -7.88 16.18
CA ASP A 134 -10.46 -8.82 17.30
C ASP A 134 -9.01 -9.29 17.43
N ASP A 135 -8.06 -8.40 17.14
CA ASP A 135 -6.62 -8.64 17.05
C ASP A 135 -6.16 -9.59 15.92
N THR A 136 -7.09 -10.15 15.15
CA THR A 136 -6.77 -10.89 13.93
C THR A 136 -6.29 -9.93 12.84
N ILE A 137 -5.19 -10.29 12.17
CA ILE A 137 -4.58 -9.48 11.10
C ILE A 137 -5.59 -9.11 10.02
N GLY A 138 -5.83 -7.81 9.85
CA GLY A 138 -6.66 -7.24 8.80
C GLY A 138 -5.90 -7.11 7.48
N HIS A 139 -6.64 -7.17 6.38
CA HIS A 139 -6.08 -6.93 5.05
C HIS A 139 -7.10 -6.27 4.11
N VAL A 140 -6.59 -5.66 3.04
CA VAL A 140 -7.40 -5.14 1.95
C VAL A 140 -7.00 -5.79 0.64
N THR A 141 -7.98 -6.27 -0.11
CA THR A 141 -7.82 -6.74 -1.48
C THR A 141 -8.34 -5.65 -2.42
N LEU A 142 -7.52 -5.27 -3.40
CA LEU A 142 -7.80 -4.17 -4.30
C LEU A 142 -7.55 -4.55 -5.76
N ASP A 143 -8.52 -4.25 -6.61
CA ASP A 143 -8.35 -4.30 -8.07
C ASP A 143 -7.45 -3.15 -8.55
N THR A 144 -6.36 -3.48 -9.22
CA THR A 144 -5.35 -2.53 -9.69
C THR A 144 -5.79 -1.80 -10.96
N LYS A 145 -6.85 -2.27 -11.63
CA LYS A 145 -7.40 -1.74 -12.90
C LYS A 145 -6.35 -1.52 -13.99
N GLY A 146 -5.33 -2.38 -14.03
CA GLY A 146 -4.28 -2.34 -15.05
C GLY A 146 -3.29 -1.18 -14.89
N VAL A 147 -3.16 -0.61 -13.69
CA VAL A 147 -2.10 0.37 -13.42
C VAL A 147 -0.74 -0.30 -13.52
N ALA A 148 0.26 0.43 -14.05
CA ALA A 148 1.59 -0.15 -14.25
C ALA A 148 2.38 -0.21 -12.93
N LYS A 149 2.11 0.73 -12.02
CA LYS A 149 2.71 0.77 -10.68
C LYS A 149 1.69 1.14 -9.61
N LEU A 150 1.95 0.72 -8.39
CA LEU A 150 1.29 1.21 -7.19
C LEU A 150 2.25 2.10 -6.41
N GLU A 151 1.72 3.08 -5.69
CA GLU A 151 2.44 3.84 -4.68
C GLU A 151 1.62 3.80 -3.39
N LEU A 152 2.23 3.29 -2.33
CA LEU A 152 1.68 3.29 -0.98
C LEU A 152 2.25 4.49 -0.24
N GLN A 153 1.36 5.34 0.27
CA GLN A 153 1.72 6.50 1.06
C GLN A 153 1.13 6.36 2.44
N PHE A 154 1.91 6.74 3.44
CA PHE A 154 1.56 6.57 4.83
C PHE A 154 1.61 7.92 5.53
N ALA A 155 0.58 8.19 6.32
CA ALA A 155 0.46 9.39 7.13
C ALA A 155 0.11 8.93 8.53
N ARG A 156 0.89 9.33 9.53
CA ARG A 156 0.69 8.89 10.92
C ARG A 156 -0.27 9.80 11.67
N ASP A 157 -0.87 9.26 12.72
CA ASP A 157 -1.26 10.05 13.88
C ASP A 157 -0.09 10.12 14.89
N VAL A 158 -0.33 10.57 16.11
CA VAL A 158 0.72 10.92 17.08
C VAL A 158 1.50 9.71 17.63
N ASP A 159 0.89 8.53 17.71
CA ASP A 159 1.42 7.39 18.46
C ASP A 159 2.14 6.32 17.60
N VAL A 160 2.24 6.54 16.28
CA VAL A 160 2.83 5.59 15.33
C VAL A 160 4.12 6.16 14.73
N THR A 161 5.20 5.39 14.76
CA THR A 161 6.56 5.88 14.44
C THR A 161 7.14 5.35 13.12
N SER A 162 6.67 4.21 12.64
CA SER A 162 7.06 3.68 11.32
C SER A 162 5.92 2.84 10.75
N MET A 163 5.44 3.18 9.57
CA MET A 163 4.30 2.52 8.92
C MET A 163 4.74 1.90 7.62
N ASN A 164 4.36 0.64 7.42
CA ASN A 164 4.71 -0.15 6.26
C ASN A 164 3.51 -1.02 5.87
N ALA A 165 3.65 -1.74 4.76
CA ALA A 165 2.68 -2.77 4.42
C ALA A 165 3.36 -3.97 3.75
N LEU A 166 2.76 -5.14 3.89
CA LEU A 166 3.06 -6.27 3.02
C LEU A 166 2.16 -6.17 1.79
N ILE A 167 2.73 -6.44 0.62
CA ILE A 167 1.97 -6.58 -0.62
C ILE A 167 2.21 -7.95 -1.23
N ALA A 168 1.13 -8.59 -1.65
CA ALA A 168 1.17 -9.77 -2.51
C ALA A 168 0.24 -9.51 -3.69
N ALA A 169 0.68 -9.83 -4.89
CA ALA A 169 -0.16 -9.72 -6.07
C ALA A 169 -0.83 -11.08 -6.32
N ILE A 170 -2.13 -11.08 -6.58
CA ILE A 170 -2.95 -12.30 -6.73
C ILE A 170 -3.59 -12.37 -8.11
#